data_AF-A0A953BGN1-F1
#
_entry.id   AF-A0A953BGN1-F1
#
_cell.length_a   1.000
_cell.length_b   1.000
_cell.length_c   1.000
_cell.angle_alpha   90.00
_cell.angle_beta   90.00
_cell.angle_gamma   90.00
#
_symmetry.space_group_name_H-M   'P 1'
#
loop_
_entity.id
_entity.type
_entity.pdbx_description
1 polymer ?
#
loop_
_entity_poly.entity_id
_entity_poly.type
_entity_poly.pdbx_seq_one_letter_code
_entity_poly.pdbx_strand_id
1 'polypeptide(L)'
;MPNSSAFLPVWVVAPLGFLVLLVLAGHLISVRATVADPRRRRIRLATSGLLMLIVPILGYGLCGATPDRSREFVLVWLLVACLIMFVILLALADMLHSLSIHRAQLRELRRSLGGPSSRLPRSTHAPQPTPSPDGDA
;
A
#
# COMPACT_ATOMS: atom_id res chain seq x y z
N MET A 1 36.02 -20.78 23.22
CA MET A 1 35.52 -20.53 21.85
C MET A 1 34.00 -20.46 21.92
N PRO A 2 33.33 -19.40 21.44
CA PRO A 2 31.89 -19.29 21.59
C PRO A 2 31.21 -20.33 20.70
N ASN A 3 30.74 -21.41 21.33
CA ASN A 3 29.93 -22.45 20.70
C ASN A 3 28.60 -21.80 20.31
N SER A 4 28.55 -21.37 19.05
CA SER A 4 27.53 -20.49 18.51
C SER A 4 26.29 -21.32 18.17
N SER A 5 25.39 -21.48 19.13
CA SER A 5 24.03 -21.99 18.88
C SER A 5 23.12 -20.93 18.23
N ALA A 6 23.70 -19.98 17.49
CA ALA A 6 22.99 -19.01 16.67
C ALA A 6 22.85 -19.58 15.25
N PHE A 7 21.65 -19.51 14.67
CA PHE A 7 21.38 -20.03 13.34
C PHE A 7 22.19 -19.31 12.25
N LEU A 8 22.44 -18.01 12.43
CA LEU A 8 23.20 -17.17 11.52
C LEU A 8 24.07 -16.18 12.31
N PRO A 9 25.27 -15.85 11.80
CA PRO A 9 26.12 -14.86 12.44
C PRO A 9 25.58 -13.43 12.25
N VAL A 10 25.66 -12.62 13.31
CA VAL A 10 25.17 -11.23 13.37
C VAL A 10 25.67 -10.38 12.20
N TRP A 11 26.92 -10.57 11.79
CA TRP A 11 27.53 -9.77 10.71
C TRP A 11 26.88 -10.02 9.33
N VAL A 12 26.15 -11.11 9.13
CA VAL A 12 25.36 -11.35 7.90
C VAL A 12 23.96 -10.78 8.04
N VAL A 13 23.31 -11.01 9.19
CA VAL A 13 21.92 -10.62 9.41
C VAL A 13 21.77 -9.10 9.56
N ALA A 14 22.73 -8.43 10.19
CA ALA A 14 22.71 -6.98 10.37
C ALA A 14 22.70 -6.20 9.04
N PRO A 15 23.64 -6.41 8.08
CA PRO A 15 23.60 -5.70 6.80
C PRO A 15 22.40 -6.11 5.94
N LEU A 16 21.97 -7.38 6.00
CA LEU A 16 20.78 -7.84 5.28
C LEU A 16 19.52 -7.16 5.82
N GLY A 17 19.34 -7.12 7.14
CA GLY A 17 18.22 -6.44 7.79
C GLY A 17 18.23 -4.94 7.51
N PHE A 18 19.41 -4.31 7.49
CA PHE A 18 19.58 -2.92 7.10
C PHE A 18 19.14 -2.67 5.64
N LEU A 19 19.57 -3.54 4.71
CA LEU A 19 19.16 -3.46 3.30
C LEU A 19 17.63 -3.57 3.16
N VAL A 20 17.02 -4.53 3.86
CA VAL A 20 15.57 -4.72 3.86
C VAL A 20 14.88 -3.46 4.41
N LEU A 21 15.34 -2.90 5.52
CA LEU A 21 14.81 -1.64 6.06
C LEU A 21 14.92 -0.48 5.06
N LEU A 22 16.02 -0.40 4.30
CA LEU A 22 16.23 0.61 3.28
C LEU A 22 15.22 0.47 2.13
N VAL A 23 15.00 -0.76 1.67
CA VAL A 23 13.98 -1.07 0.64
C VAL A 23 12.58 -0.72 1.14
N LEU A 24 12.25 -1.07 2.39
CA LEU A 24 10.96 -0.73 3.00
C LEU A 24 10.79 0.79 3.14
N ALA A 25 11.83 1.51 3.55
CA ALA A 25 11.81 2.97 3.64
C ALA A 25 11.58 3.60 2.26
N GLY A 26 12.30 3.14 1.24
CA GLY A 26 12.12 3.58 -0.15
C GLY A 26 10.70 3.28 -0.67
N HIS A 27 10.18 2.09 -0.38
CA HIS A 27 8.81 1.72 -0.73
C HIS A 27 7.78 2.63 -0.06
N LEU A 28 7.96 2.95 1.22
CA LEU A 28 7.09 3.88 1.97
C LEU A 28 7.08 5.28 1.35
N ILE A 29 8.25 5.78 0.95
CA ILE A 29 8.41 7.09 0.28
C ILE A 29 7.72 7.08 -1.09
N SER A 30 7.93 6.01 -1.88
CA SER A 30 7.29 5.85 -3.19
C SER A 30 5.75 5.83 -3.07
N VAL A 31 5.20 5.08 -2.12
CA VAL A 31 3.75 5.00 -1.89
C VAL A 31 3.17 6.34 -1.44
N ARG A 32 3.92 7.15 -0.68
CA ARG A 32 3.48 8.50 -0.31
C ARG A 32 3.35 9.43 -1.51
N ALA A 33 4.15 9.23 -2.56
CA ALA A 33 4.14 10.09 -3.74
C ALA A 33 3.02 9.74 -4.74
N THR A 34 2.58 8.48 -4.79
CA THR A 34 1.66 8.01 -5.86
C THR A 34 0.18 7.94 -5.44
N VAL A 35 -0.15 8.01 -4.15
CA VAL A 35 -1.53 7.83 -3.67
C VAL A 35 -2.16 9.16 -3.30
N ALA A 36 -3.02 9.67 -4.20
CA ALA A 36 -3.79 10.90 -3.97
C ALA A 36 -4.89 10.76 -2.90
N ASP A 37 -5.38 9.54 -2.65
CA ASP A 37 -6.49 9.29 -1.73
C ASP A 37 -6.00 9.14 -0.26
N PRO A 38 -6.34 10.08 0.65
CA PRO A 38 -5.78 10.10 2.01
C PRO A 38 -6.16 8.88 2.85
N ARG A 39 -7.26 8.18 2.55
CA ARG A 39 -7.66 6.98 3.29
C ARG A 39 -6.83 5.75 2.90
N ARG A 40 -6.57 5.55 1.61
CA ARG A 40 -5.67 4.51 1.08
C ARG A 40 -4.23 4.69 1.55
N ARG A 41 -3.81 5.96 1.70
CA ARG A 41 -2.49 6.31 2.22
C ARG A 41 -2.29 5.83 3.67
N ARG A 42 -3.28 6.02 4.56
CA ARG A 42 -3.16 5.61 5.98
C ARG A 42 -2.98 4.10 6.15
N ILE A 43 -3.70 3.30 5.39
CA ILE A 43 -3.65 1.83 5.50
C ILE A 43 -2.31 1.30 4.96
N ARG A 44 -1.85 1.78 3.80
CA ARG A 44 -0.54 1.39 3.26
C ARG A 44 0.63 1.81 4.15
N LEU A 45 0.52 2.98 4.81
CA LEU A 45 1.49 3.41 5.80
C LEU A 45 1.51 2.49 7.03
N ALA A 46 0.33 2.03 7.50
CA ALA A 46 0.25 1.10 8.63
C ALA A 46 0.88 -0.26 8.30
N THR A 47 0.58 -0.84 7.14
CA THR A 47 1.15 -2.12 6.70
C THR A 47 2.67 -2.03 6.54
N SER A 48 3.15 -0.98 5.87
CA SER A 48 4.58 -0.78 5.64
C SER A 48 5.33 -0.48 6.94
N GLY A 49 4.73 0.30 7.84
CA GLY A 49 5.30 0.56 9.18
C GLY A 49 5.37 -0.70 10.04
N LEU A 50 4.36 -1.56 9.96
CA LEU A 50 4.34 -2.83 10.67
C LEU A 50 5.43 -3.78 10.14
N LEU A 51 5.63 -3.84 8.81
CA LEU A 51 6.74 -4.58 8.22
C LEU A 51 8.10 -4.04 8.67
N MET A 52 8.25 -2.71 8.80
CA MET A 52 9.47 -2.10 9.33
C MET A 52 9.78 -2.52 10.78
N LEU A 53 8.75 -2.81 11.58
CA LEU A 53 8.88 -3.31 12.95
C LEU A 53 9.23 -4.81 12.99
N ILE A 54 8.70 -5.60 12.04
CA ILE A 54 8.93 -7.04 11.95
C ILE A 54 10.39 -7.38 11.66
N VAL A 55 11.03 -6.62 10.77
CA VAL A 55 12.42 -6.86 10.31
C VAL A 55 13.45 -6.91 11.45
N PRO A 56 13.54 -5.91 12.36
CA PRO A 56 14.49 -5.97 13.47
C PRO A 56 14.18 -7.09 14.47
N ILE A 57 12.90 -7.40 14.69
CA ILE A 57 12.48 -8.51 15.58
C ILE A 57 12.91 -9.86 14.98
N LEU A 58 12.77 -10.04 13.67
CA LEU A 58 13.30 -11.20 12.96
C LEU A 58 14.83 -11.27 13.03
N GLY A 59 15.50 -10.14 12.86
CA GLY A 59 16.96 -10.05 13.01
C GLY A 59 17.43 -10.53 14.39
N TYR A 60 16.73 -10.09 15.44
CA TYR A 60 16.96 -10.56 16.81
C TYR A 60 16.66 -12.05 16.98
N GLY A 61 15.54 -12.54 16.43
CA GLY A 61 15.18 -13.95 16.47
C GLY A 61 16.20 -14.87 15.79
N LEU A 62 16.80 -14.42 14.69
CA LEU A 62 17.79 -15.20 13.94
C LEU A 62 19.18 -15.20 14.59
N CYS A 63 19.57 -14.10 15.23
CA CYS A 63 20.91 -13.94 15.80
C CYS A 63 21.01 -14.26 17.30
N GLY A 64 19.97 -13.90 18.06
CA GLY A 64 20.00 -13.86 19.51
C GLY A 64 19.13 -14.91 20.19
N ALA A 65 18.05 -15.36 19.55
CA ALA A 65 17.17 -16.38 20.11
C ALA A 65 17.78 -17.79 19.90
N THR A 66 18.67 -18.17 20.82
CA THR A 66 19.24 -19.52 20.86
C THR A 66 18.26 -20.52 21.50
N PRO A 67 18.14 -21.75 20.98
CA PRO A 67 17.24 -22.77 21.53
C PRO A 67 17.58 -23.18 22.98
N ASP A 68 18.79 -22.88 23.41
CA ASP A 68 19.30 -23.06 24.78
C ASP A 68 18.46 -22.31 25.83
N ARG A 69 17.78 -21.24 25.42
CA ARG A 69 16.81 -20.50 26.23
C ARG A 69 15.42 -20.67 25.64
N SER A 70 14.84 -21.85 25.81
CA SER A 70 13.60 -22.25 25.12
C SER A 70 12.42 -21.28 25.35
N ARG A 71 12.33 -20.66 26.52
CA ARG A 71 11.29 -19.63 26.80
C ARG A 71 11.46 -18.38 25.94
N GLU A 72 12.67 -17.83 25.88
CA GLU A 72 12.98 -16.64 25.08
C GLU A 72 12.77 -16.94 23.58
N PHE A 73 13.21 -18.11 23.13
CA PHE A 73 13.00 -18.57 21.76
C PHE A 73 11.52 -18.61 21.39
N VAL A 74 10.70 -19.30 22.19
CA VAL A 74 9.26 -19.42 21.91
C VAL A 74 8.57 -18.05 21.95
N LEU A 75 8.92 -17.18 22.90
CA LEU A 75 8.33 -15.84 22.99
C LEU A 75 8.63 -14.96 21.78
N VAL A 76 9.89 -14.98 21.28
CA VAL A 76 10.27 -14.22 20.08
C VAL A 76 9.52 -14.72 18.86
N TRP A 77 9.46 -16.04 18.65
CA TRP A 77 8.74 -16.60 17.50
C TRP A 77 7.23 -16.43 17.60
N LEU A 78 6.66 -16.52 18.80
CA LEU A 78 5.25 -16.20 19.05
C LEU A 78 4.95 -14.73 18.72
N LEU A 79 5.82 -13.81 19.14
CA LEU A 79 5.71 -12.39 18.83
C LEU A 79 5.77 -12.16 17.30
N VAL A 80 6.73 -12.79 16.61
CA VAL A 80 6.82 -12.74 15.14
C VAL A 80 5.54 -13.26 14.48
N ALA A 81 5.03 -14.42 14.92
CA ALA A 81 3.80 -15.00 14.40
C ALA A 81 2.58 -14.07 14.63
N CYS A 82 2.46 -13.48 15.82
CA CYS A 82 1.42 -12.49 16.12
C CYS A 82 1.53 -11.25 15.22
N LEU A 83 2.74 -10.71 15.01
CA LEU A 83 2.93 -9.57 14.12
C LEU A 83 2.58 -9.90 12.67
N ILE A 84 2.98 -11.08 12.17
CA ILE A 84 2.60 -11.56 10.83
C ILE A 84 1.08 -11.70 10.72
N MET A 85 0.42 -12.26 11.72
CA MET A 85 -1.03 -12.35 11.76
C MET A 85 -1.69 -10.97 11.69
N PHE A 86 -1.16 -9.98 12.42
CA PHE A 86 -1.61 -8.59 12.32
C PHE A 86 -1.40 -8.00 10.91
N VAL A 87 -0.27 -8.28 10.25
CA VAL A 87 -0.04 -7.85 8.85
C VAL A 87 -1.10 -8.45 7.93
N ILE A 88 -1.40 -9.75 8.07
CA ILE A 88 -2.41 -10.45 7.26
C ILE A 88 -3.79 -9.84 7.50
N LEU A 89 -4.16 -9.57 8.76
CA LEU A 89 -5.43 -8.92 9.09
C LEU A 89 -5.53 -7.51 8.51
N LEU A 90 -4.46 -6.72 8.57
CA LEU A 90 -4.40 -5.40 7.93
C LEU A 90 -4.54 -5.51 6.41
N ALA A 91 -3.89 -6.48 5.78
CA ALA A 91 -3.97 -6.71 4.34
C ALA A 91 -5.40 -7.12 3.92
N LEU A 92 -6.06 -7.99 4.70
CA LEU A 92 -7.47 -8.35 4.50
C LEU A 92 -8.39 -7.14 4.66
N ALA A 93 -8.19 -6.33 5.70
CA ALA A 93 -8.97 -5.11 5.91
C ALA A 93 -8.79 -4.11 4.75
N ASP A 94 -7.56 -3.96 4.23
CA ASP A 94 -7.28 -3.13 3.05
C ASP A 94 -7.99 -3.66 1.79
N MET A 95 -7.97 -4.98 1.59
CA MET A 95 -8.65 -5.63 0.48
C MET A 95 -10.17 -5.46 0.55
N LEU A 96 -10.77 -5.69 1.73
CA LEU A 96 -12.20 -5.48 1.99
C LEU A 96 -12.62 -4.03 1.72
N HIS A 97 -11.79 -3.08 2.17
CA HIS A 97 -12.06 -1.67 1.93
C HIS A 97 -11.99 -1.32 0.44
N SER A 98 -10.95 -1.79 -0.26
CA SER A 98 -10.79 -1.58 -1.70
C SER A 98 -11.94 -2.17 -2.52
N LEU A 99 -12.44 -3.35 -2.13
CA LEU A 99 -13.62 -3.99 -2.73
C LEU A 99 -14.89 -3.14 -2.55
N SER A 100 -15.08 -2.54 -1.36
CA SER A 100 -16.25 -1.70 -1.09
C SER A 100 -16.31 -0.48 -2.02
N ILE A 101 -15.17 0.15 -2.28
CA ILE A 101 -15.04 1.30 -3.19
C ILE A 101 -15.32 0.85 -4.62
N HIS A 102 -14.75 -0.27 -5.05
CA HIS A 102 -14.97 -0.78 -6.41
C HIS A 102 -16.44 -1.09 -6.67
N ARG A 103 -17.14 -1.68 -5.68
CA ARG A 103 -18.60 -1.90 -5.74
C ARG A 103 -19.40 -0.61 -5.79
N ALA A 104 -18.93 0.49 -5.21
CA ALA A 104 -19.57 1.80 -5.33
C ALA A 104 -19.38 2.40 -6.73
N GLN A 105 -18.18 2.30 -7.30
CA GLN A 105 -17.88 2.74 -8.67
C GLN A 105 -18.69 1.97 -9.71
N LEU A 106 -18.80 0.64 -9.56
CA LEU A 106 -19.64 -0.21 -10.43
C LEU A 106 -21.13 0.18 -10.35
N ARG A 107 -21.62 0.56 -9.17
CA ARG A 107 -23.01 1.05 -9.02
C ARG A 107 -23.22 2.38 -9.74
N GLU A 108 -22.25 3.29 -9.68
CA GLU A 108 -22.33 4.59 -10.35
C GLU A 108 -22.24 4.46 -11.88
N LEU A 109 -21.37 3.57 -12.38
CA LEU A 109 -21.30 3.23 -13.81
C LEU A 109 -22.61 2.65 -14.32
N ARG A 110 -23.24 1.74 -13.56
CA ARG A 110 -24.56 1.19 -13.92
C ARG A 110 -25.64 2.28 -13.95
N ARG A 111 -25.62 3.24 -13.03
CA ARG A 111 -26.53 4.39 -13.05
C ARG A 111 -26.28 5.32 -14.24
N SER A 112 -25.02 5.52 -14.62
CA SER A 112 -24.64 6.35 -15.76
C SER A 112 -25.00 5.72 -17.11
N LEU A 113 -24.95 4.38 -17.21
CA LEU A 113 -25.36 3.63 -18.40
C LEU A 113 -26.88 3.43 -18.50
N GLY A 114 -27.58 3.32 -17.36
CA GLY A 114 -29.04 3.23 -17.30
C GLY A 114 -29.75 4.59 -17.30
N GLY A 115 -29.03 5.68 -17.08
CA GLY A 115 -29.54 7.04 -17.21
C GLY A 115 -29.72 7.37 -18.70
N PRO A 116 -30.89 7.89 -19.13
CA PRO A 116 -31.11 8.24 -20.53
C PRO A 116 -30.01 9.19 -21.00
N SER A 117 -29.30 8.77 -22.04
CA SER A 117 -28.25 9.51 -22.77
C SER A 117 -28.86 10.74 -23.47
N SER A 118 -29.45 11.65 -22.70
CA SER A 118 -30.25 12.80 -23.18
C SER A 118 -29.51 14.14 -23.08
N ARG A 119 -28.19 14.12 -22.89
CA ARG A 119 -27.35 15.31 -23.03
C ARG A 119 -26.20 15.04 -24.00
N LEU A 120 -26.54 14.73 -25.24
CA LEU A 120 -25.76 15.28 -26.35
C LEU A 120 -26.05 16.80 -26.33
N PRO A 121 -25.05 17.65 -26.00
CA PRO A 121 -25.19 19.07 -26.21
C PRO A 121 -25.49 19.22 -27.69
N ARG A 122 -26.71 19.69 -27.99
CA ARG A 122 -27.05 20.23 -29.30
C ARG A 122 -25.97 21.27 -29.55
N SER A 123 -24.98 20.91 -30.35
CA SER A 123 -24.07 21.85 -30.98
C SER A 123 -25.00 22.61 -31.89
N THR A 124 -25.64 23.64 -31.33
CA THR A 124 -26.26 24.71 -32.06
C THR A 124 -25.09 25.38 -32.74
N HIS A 125 -24.67 24.78 -33.86
CA HIS A 125 -23.90 25.45 -34.87
C HIS A 125 -24.85 26.51 -35.39
N ALA A 126 -24.91 27.64 -34.66
CA ALA A 126 -25.52 28.84 -35.15
C ALA A 126 -24.77 29.16 -36.44
N PRO A 127 -25.46 29.29 -37.59
CA PRO A 127 -24.85 29.77 -38.81
C PRO A 127 -24.24 31.13 -38.49
N GLN A 128 -22.93 31.23 -38.66
CA GLN A 128 -22.23 32.50 -38.59
C GLN A 128 -22.84 33.39 -39.69
N PRO A 129 -23.41 34.57 -39.37
CA PRO A 129 -23.98 35.45 -40.38
C PRO A 129 -22.86 35.87 -41.33
N THR A 130 -23.03 35.54 -42.60
CA THR A 130 -22.12 35.96 -43.67
C THR A 130 -22.06 37.49 -43.71
N PRO A 131 -20.87 38.10 -43.78
CA PRO A 131 -20.75 39.54 -43.96
C PRO A 131 -21.38 39.94 -45.30
N SER A 132 -22.34 40.87 -45.23
CA SER A 132 -23.00 41.48 -46.39
C SER A 132 -21.99 42.28 -47.22
N PRO A 133 -21.96 42.15 -48.56
CA PRO A 133 -20.97 42.81 -49.41
C PRO A 133 -21.31 44.27 -49.78
N ASP A 134 -22.32 44.88 -49.18
CA ASP A 134 -22.75 46.24 -49.51
C ASP A 134 -22.57 47.20 -48.32
N GLY A 135 -21.65 48.15 -48.49
CA GLY A 135 -21.31 49.17 -47.49
C GLY A 135 -20.24 50.14 -47.99
N ASP A 136 -20.57 50.80 -49.10
CA ASP A 136 -20.26 52.20 -49.43
C ASP A 136 -18.83 52.63 -49.84
N ALA A 137 -18.77 52.98 -51.13
CA ALA A 137 -18.22 54.21 -51.75
C ALA A 137 -16.70 54.47 -51.78
#